data_AF-A0A498FNH6-F1
#
_entry.id   AF-A0A498FNH6-F1
#
_cell.length_a   1.000
_cell.length_b   1.000
_cell.length_c   1.000
_cell.angle_alpha   90.00
_cell.angle_beta   90.00
_cell.angle_gamma   90.00
#
_symmetry.space_group_name_H-M   'P 1'
#
loop_
_entity.id
_entity.type
_entity.pdbx_description
1 polymer ?
#
loop_
_entity_poly.entity_id
_entity_poly.type
_entity_poly.pdbx_seq_one_letter_code
_entity_poly.pdbx_strand_id
1 'polypeptide(L)' 'MRITEDAYGNFYLIDGEEVCLEVADPLAPDRLFGMLDLRDRGFAARVRDGFEAAWAAGTVVDEV' A
#
# COMPACT_ATOMS: atom_id res chain seq x y z
N MET A 1 0.27 16.19 2.88
CA MET A 1 0.24 14.75 3.24
C MET A 1 -1.20 14.36 3.62
N ARG A 2 -1.60 13.09 3.59
CA ARG A 2 -2.90 12.67 4.14
C ARG A 2 -2.75 11.49 5.11
N ILE A 3 -3.66 11.39 6.08
CA ILE A 3 -3.76 10.28 7.03
C ILE A 3 -5.12 9.60 6.85
N THR A 4 -5.13 8.27 6.81
CA THR A 4 -6.34 7.44 6.75
C THR A 4 -6.11 6.13 7.51
N GLU A 5 -7.18 5.55 8.06
CA GLU A 5 -7.19 4.22 8.69
C GLU A 5 -7.68 3.13 7.70
N ASP A 6 -8.11 3.51 6.50
CA ASP A 6 -8.69 2.62 5.48
C ASP A 6 -7.65 1.94 4.58
N ALA A 7 -6.36 2.11 4.87
CA ALA A 7 -5.26 1.41 4.23
C ALA A 7 -4.55 0.51 5.25
N TYR A 8 -4.40 -0.78 4.94
CA TYR A 8 -3.75 -1.75 5.82
C TYR A 8 -2.38 -2.15 5.28
N GLY A 9 -1.38 -2.12 6.17
CA GLY A 9 -0.01 -2.51 5.86
C GLY A 9 0.71 -1.53 4.95
N ASN A 10 1.97 -1.84 4.67
CA ASN A 10 2.80 -1.09 3.74
C ASN A 10 2.77 -1.76 2.38
N PHE A 11 2.59 -0.96 1.33
CA PHE A 11 2.72 -1.42 -0.04
C PHE A 11 3.22 -0.30 -0.95
N TYR A 12 3.77 -0.71 -2.09
CA TYR A 12 4.20 0.19 -3.14
C TYR A 12 3.44 -0.16 -4.41
N LEU A 13 2.82 0.82 -5.04
CA LEU A 13 2.21 0.70 -6.36
C LEU A 13 3.08 1.47 -7.35
N ILE A 14 3.60 0.77 -8.37
CA ILE A 14 4.56 1.33 -9.32
C ILE A 14 3.94 1.28 -10.72
N ASP A 15 3.82 2.45 -11.35
CA ASP A 15 3.31 2.67 -12.71
C ASP A 15 1.93 2.05 -13.04
N GLY A 16 1.18 1.61 -12.02
CA GLY A 16 -0.06 0.84 -12.22
C GLY A 16 0.17 -0.55 -12.80
N GLU A 17 1.41 -1.06 -12.79
CA GLU A 17 1.77 -2.37 -13.33
C GLU A 17 2.22 -3.37 -12.26
N GLU A 18 2.80 -2.87 -11.16
CA GLU A 18 3.43 -3.68 -10.12
C GLU A 18 2.94 -3.24 -8.73
N VAL A 19 2.70 -4.22 -7.87
CA VAL A 19 2.41 -4.01 -6.45
C VAL A 19 3.41 -4.80 -5.61
N CYS A 20 4.18 -4.09 -4.78
CA CYS A 20 5.11 -4.68 -3.82
C CYS A 20 4.47 -4.71 -2.44
N LEU A 21 4.36 -5.91 -1.85
CA LEU A 21 3.79 -6.13 -0.53
C LEU A 21 4.86 -6.57 0.46
N GLU A 22 4.90 -5.92 1.62
CA GLU A 22 5.79 -6.33 2.71
C GLU A 22 5.30 -7.64 3.34
N VAL A 23 6.21 -8.61 3.45
CA VAL A 23 5.97 -9.88 4.11
C VAL A 23 6.69 -9.85 5.45
N ALA A 24 5.90 -9.88 6.54
CA ALA A 24 6.43 -9.94 7.90
C ALA A 24 7.00 -11.33 8.23
N ASP A 25 7.99 -11.38 9.12
CA ASP A 25 8.50 -12.63 9.67
C ASP A 25 7.42 -13.29 10.54
N PRO A 26 7.03 -14.56 10.27
CA PRO A 26 5.97 -15.24 11.00
C PRO A 26 6.28 -15.45 12.49
N LEU A 27 7.56 -15.39 12.90
CA LEU A 27 8.01 -15.51 14.27
C LEU A 27 8.40 -14.15 14.89
N ALA A 28 8.50 -13.09 14.08
CA ALA A 28 8.77 -11.72 14.51
C ALA A 28 7.98 -10.71 13.63
N PRO A 29 6.66 -10.52 13.89
CA PRO A 29 5.79 -9.76 12.99
C PRO A 29 6.15 -8.28 12.79
N ASP A 30 7.00 -7.74 13.67
CA ASP A 30 7.57 -6.40 13.61
C ASP A 30 8.80 -6.30 12.69
N ARG A 31 9.31 -7.43 12.19
CA ARG A 31 10.44 -7.50 11.27
C ARG A 31 10.00 -7.84 9.85
N LEU A 32 10.53 -7.10 8.89
CA LEU A 32 10.40 -7.42 7.48
C LEU A 32 11.21 -8.68 7.17
N PHE A 33 10.53 -9.72 6.69
CA PHE A 33 11.15 -10.94 6.19
C PHE A 33 11.56 -10.80 4.73
N GLY A 34 10.69 -10.17 3.93
CA GLY A 34 10.93 -9.96 2.51
C GLY A 34 9.84 -9.14 1.84
N MET A 35 9.94 -9.01 0.53
CA MET A 35 8.99 -8.27 -0.32
C MET A 35 8.46 -9.20 -1.40
N LEU A 36 7.15 -9.16 -1.64
CA LEU A 36 6.52 -9.83 -2.77
C LEU A 36 6.25 -8.82 -3.88
N ASP A 37 6.96 -8.94 -5.01
CA ASP A 37 6.69 -8.21 -6.25
C ASP A 37 5.61 -8.95 -7.06
N LEU A 38 4.43 -8.33 -7.21
CA LEU A 38 3.34 -8.81 -8.06
C LEU A 38 3.21 -7.94 -9.32
N ARG A 39 3.58 -8.50 -10.48
CA ARG A 39 3.43 -7.89 -11.81
C ARG A 39 2.12 -8.30 -12.47
N ASP A 40 1.01 -7.98 -11.83
CA ASP A 40 -0.33 -8.21 -12.36
C ASP A 40 -1.09 -6.88 -12.50
N ARG A 41 -1.37 -6.49 -13.74
CA ARG A 41 -2.03 -5.21 -14.06
C ARG A 41 -3.47 -5.14 -13.52
N GLY A 42 -4.19 -6.25 -13.48
CA GLY A 42 -5.56 -6.27 -12.96
C GLY A 42 -5.57 -6.06 -11.45
N PHE A 43 -4.63 -6.71 -10.76
CA PHE A 43 -4.39 -6.51 -9.34
C PHE A 43 -3.93 -5.08 -9.04
N ALA A 44 -2.98 -4.55 -9.80
CA ALA A 44 -2.48 -3.20 -9.64
C ALA A 44 -3.58 -2.14 -9.85
N ALA A 45 -4.43 -2.31 -10.87
CA ALA A 45 -5.58 -1.43 -11.09
C ALA A 45 -6.55 -1.46 -9.90
N ARG A 46 -6.88 -2.65 -9.38
CA ARG A 46 -7.76 -2.80 -8.21
C ARG A 46 -7.18 -2.13 -6.96
N VAL A 47 -5.87 -2.27 -6.71
CA VAL A 47 -5.19 -1.65 -5.58
C VAL A 47 -5.17 -0.13 -5.72
N ARG A 48 -4.87 0.39 -6.92
CA ARG A 48 -4.94 1.83 -7.22
C ARG A 48 -6.32 2.39 -6.91
N ASP A 49 -7.37 1.78 -7.44
CA ASP A 49 -8.73 2.31 -7.30
C ASP A 49 -9.18 2.32 -5.83
N GLY A 50 -8.80 1.29 -5.05
CA GLY A 50 -9.02 1.26 -3.61
C GLY A 50 -8.21 2.32 -2.85
N PHE A 51 -6.94 2.49 -3.19
CA PHE A 51 -6.08 3.50 -2.57
C PHE A 51 -6.58 4.92 -2.87
N GLU A 52 -6.95 5.23 -4.11
CA GLU A 52 -7.49 6.55 -4.49
C GLU A 52 -8.74 6.90 -3.70
N ALA A 53 -9.64 5.93 -3.50
CA ALA A 53 -10.83 6.12 -2.66
C ALA A 53 -10.45 6.43 -1.20
N ALA A 54 -9.56 5.65 -0.59
CA ALA A 54 -9.09 5.86 0.78
C ALA A 54 -8.32 7.18 0.94
N TRP A 55 -7.49 7.53 -0.05
CA TRP A 55 -6.72 8.76 -0.08
C TRP A 55 -7.63 9.99 -0.21
N ALA A 56 -8.62 9.96 -1.10
CA ALA A 56 -9.57 11.03 -1.27
C ALA A 56 -10.38 11.31 0.01
N ALA A 57 -10.72 10.26 0.76
CA ALA A 57 -11.39 10.35 2.06
C ALA A 57 -10.46 10.75 3.22
N GLY A 58 -9.14 10.53 3.07
CA GLY A 58 -8.16 10.80 4.12
C GLY A 58 -8.04 12.28 4.49
N THR A 59 -7.72 12.52 5.76
CA THR A 59 -7.56 13.87 6.32
C THR A 59 -6.28 14.50 5.81
N VAL A 60 -6.38 15.69 5.22
CA VAL A 60 -5.20 16.47 4.80
C VAL A 60 -4.46 16.96 6.04
N VAL A 61 -3.15 16.72 6.04
CA VAL A 61 -2.21 17.29 7.00
C VAL A 61 -1.42 18.35 6.24
N ASP A 62 -1.61 19.61 6.64
CA ASP A 62 -0.83 20.74 6.14
C ASP A 62 0.61 20.62 6.64
N GLU A 63 1.56 20.97 5.79
CA GLU A 63 3.00 20.97 6.14
C GLU A 63 3.29 21.94 7.29
N VAL A 64 4.08 21.47 8.25
CA VAL A 64 4.87 22.33 9.15
C VAL A 64 6.16 22.71 8.44
#